data_AF-A0AAE7E1D5-F1
#
_entry.id   AF-A0AAE7E1D5-F1
#
_cell.length_a   1.000
_cell.length_b   1.000
_cell.length_c   1.000
_cell.angle_alpha   90.00
_cell.angle_beta   90.00
_cell.angle_gamma   90.00
#
_symmetry.space_group_name_H-M   'P 1'
#
loop_
_entity.id
_entity.type
_entity.pdbx_description
1 polymer ?
#
loop_
_entity_poly.entity_id
_entity_poly.type
_entity_poly.pdbx_seq_one_letter_code
_entity_poly.pdbx_strand_id
1 'polypeptide(L)'
;MKIDYNIFNQKTAIDRFIFAIKNGYFVEAHELLEDDWNYYKKQGEINKALVLKGLINGATALALFHIKKKEEGHKKVWLAFEKYIPLLEEVDFEEKEKYYEAKEFLIKLNKMI
;
A
#
# COMPACT_ATOMS: atom_id res chain seq x y z
N MET A 1 14.83 5.16 16.25
CA MET A 1 15.31 3.78 16.08
C MET A 1 15.33 3.49 14.59
N LYS A 2 16.46 3.04 14.03
CA LYS A 2 16.51 2.64 12.62
C LYS A 2 15.79 1.30 12.51
N ILE A 3 14.78 1.18 11.65
CA ILE A 3 14.11 -0.11 11.45
C ILE A 3 15.12 -1.09 10.85
N ASP A 4 15.16 -2.31 11.39
CA ASP A 4 15.88 -3.41 10.77
C ASP A 4 15.02 -3.98 9.63
N TYR A 5 15.42 -3.71 8.40
CA TYR A 5 14.67 -4.16 7.22
C TYR A 5 14.67 -5.69 7.05
N ASN A 6 15.50 -6.44 7.80
CA ASN A 6 15.47 -7.90 7.80
C ASN A 6 14.17 -8.50 8.35
N ILE A 7 13.33 -7.71 9.03
CA ILE A 7 12.00 -8.14 9.49
C ILE A 7 11.03 -8.39 8.33
N PHE A 8 11.26 -7.75 7.18
CA PHE A 8 10.47 -7.92 5.96
C PHE A 8 11.00 -9.11 5.15
N ASN A 9 10.96 -10.30 5.73
CA ASN A 9 11.46 -11.54 5.13
C ASN A 9 10.35 -12.40 4.49
N GLN A 10 9.14 -11.86 4.38
CA GLN A 10 8.02 -12.57 3.78
C GLN A 10 8.25 -12.78 2.26
N LYS A 11 7.64 -13.84 1.73
CA LYS A 11 7.93 -14.40 0.40
C LYS A 11 7.78 -13.36 -0.71
N THR A 12 6.61 -12.73 -0.84
CA THR A 12 6.33 -11.76 -1.91
C THR A 12 6.33 -10.31 -1.40
N ALA A 13 6.39 -9.36 -2.32
CA ALA A 13 6.30 -7.94 -1.99
C ALA A 13 4.96 -7.61 -1.31
N ILE A 14 3.85 -8.19 -1.79
CA ILE A 14 2.54 -8.01 -1.17
C ILE A 14 2.46 -8.65 0.23
N ASP A 15 3.11 -9.79 0.48
CA ASP A 15 3.20 -10.36 1.83
C ASP A 15 3.94 -9.43 2.79
N ARG A 16 5.07 -8.86 2.35
CA ARG A 16 5.85 -7.89 3.14
C ARG A 16 5.04 -6.62 3.40
N PHE A 17 4.31 -6.14 2.41
CA PHE A 17 3.41 -4.99 2.55
C PHE A 17 2.33 -5.24 3.59
N ILE A 18 1.64 -6.39 3.52
CA ILE A 18 0.60 -6.79 4.47
C ILE A 18 1.17 -6.89 5.89
N PHE A 19 2.34 -7.53 6.04
CA PHE A 19 3.04 -7.59 7.32
C PHE A 19 3.35 -6.18 7.84
N ALA A 20 3.85 -5.29 7.00
CA ALA A 20 4.20 -3.93 7.38
C ALA A 20 2.98 -3.14 7.89
N ILE A 21 1.87 -3.11 7.15
CA ILE A 21 0.67 -2.37 7.55
C ILE A 21 0.02 -2.96 8.81
N LYS A 22 0.04 -4.29 9.00
CA LYS A 22 -0.48 -4.96 10.20
C LYS A 22 0.29 -4.63 11.46
N ASN A 23 1.57 -4.29 11.33
CA ASN A 23 2.45 -3.96 12.44
C ASN A 23 2.73 -2.45 12.56
N GLY A 24 2.04 -1.61 11.80
CA GLY A 24 2.16 -0.15 11.87
C GLY A 24 3.43 0.43 11.23
N TYR A 25 4.16 -0.35 10.44
CA TYR A 25 5.34 0.08 9.69
C TYR A 25 4.93 0.82 8.40
N PHE A 26 4.13 1.88 8.54
CA PHE A 26 3.49 2.57 7.41
C PHE A 26 4.47 3.36 6.52
N VAL A 27 5.59 3.83 7.09
CA VAL A 27 6.63 4.50 6.31
C VAL A 27 7.32 3.48 5.42
N GLU A 28 7.66 2.33 5.96
CA GLU A 28 8.37 1.28 5.22
C GLU A 28 7.44 0.60 4.21
N ALA A 29 6.16 0.43 4.55
CA ALA A 29 5.16 -0.18 3.68
C ALA A 29 5.08 0.47 2.29
N HIS A 30 5.21 1.79 2.17
CA HIS A 30 5.09 2.44 0.86
C HIS A 30 6.25 2.09 -0.08
N GLU A 31 7.43 1.76 0.45
CA GLU A 31 8.62 1.37 -0.34
C GLU A 31 8.51 -0.08 -0.86
N LEU A 32 7.84 -0.95 -0.11
CA LEU A 32 7.82 -2.40 -0.35
C LEU A 32 7.14 -2.84 -1.67
N LEU A 33 6.31 -1.98 -2.27
CA LEU A 33 5.63 -2.25 -3.54
C LEU A 33 6.16 -1.41 -4.71
N GLU A 34 7.20 -0.57 -4.50
CA GLU A 34 7.69 0.34 -5.54
C GLU A 34 8.31 -0.39 -6.73
N ASP A 35 9.04 -1.49 -6.49
CA ASP A 35 9.66 -2.27 -7.55
C ASP A 35 8.61 -2.90 -8.47
N ASP A 36 7.58 -3.54 -7.89
CA ASP A 36 6.46 -4.12 -8.63
C ASP A 36 5.66 -3.05 -9.38
N TRP A 37 5.44 -1.89 -8.75
CA TRP A 37 4.79 -0.74 -9.39
C TRP A 37 5.56 -0.28 -10.63
N ASN A 38 6.88 -0.11 -10.50
CA ASN A 38 7.75 0.27 -11.60
C ASN A 38 7.83 -0.81 -12.67
N TYR A 39 7.80 -2.08 -12.28
CA TYR A 39 7.78 -3.21 -13.20
C TYR A 39 6.53 -3.18 -14.09
N TYR A 40 5.33 -3.17 -13.50
CA TYR A 40 4.08 -3.15 -14.29
C TYR A 40 3.96 -1.89 -15.15
N LYS A 41 4.40 -0.73 -14.65
CA LYS A 41 4.44 0.50 -15.44
C LYS A 41 5.33 0.36 -16.68
N LYS A 42 6.49 -0.29 -16.57
CA LYS A 42 7.40 -0.54 -17.70
C LYS A 42 6.84 -1.56 -18.70
N GLN A 43 6.08 -2.55 -18.23
CA GLN A 43 5.43 -3.54 -19.09
C GLN A 43 4.17 -3.02 -19.82
N GLY A 44 3.72 -1.80 -19.52
CA GLY A 44 2.46 -1.27 -20.07
C GLY A 44 1.21 -1.77 -19.36
N GLU A 45 1.36 -2.50 -18.25
CA GLU A 45 0.29 -2.99 -17.38
C GLU A 45 -0.22 -1.85 -16.47
N ILE A 46 -0.75 -0.80 -17.09
CA ILE A 46 -1.02 0.49 -16.41
C ILE A 46 -2.01 0.33 -15.26
N ASN A 47 -3.07 -0.45 -15.41
CA ASN A 47 -4.06 -0.63 -14.34
C ASN A 47 -3.46 -1.35 -13.13
N LYS A 48 -2.63 -2.38 -13.33
CA LYS A 48 -1.91 -3.05 -12.22
C LYS A 48 -1.00 -2.06 -11.50
N ALA A 49 -0.25 -1.27 -12.25
CA ALA A 49 0.59 -0.22 -11.68
C ALA A 49 -0.23 0.81 -10.88
N LEU A 50 -1.41 1.21 -11.37
CA LEU A 50 -2.29 2.12 -10.65
C LEU A 50 -2.85 1.51 -9.37
N VAL A 51 -3.21 0.23 -9.35
CA VAL A 51 -3.64 -0.47 -8.12
C VAL A 51 -2.53 -0.46 -7.07
N LEU A 52 -1.30 -0.81 -7.44
CA LEU A 52 -0.15 -0.75 -6.52
C LEU A 52 0.09 0.66 -6.01
N LYS A 53 0.00 1.67 -6.89
CA LYS A 53 0.05 3.08 -6.50
C LYS A 53 -1.06 3.43 -5.50
N GLY A 54 -2.26 2.87 -5.66
CA GLY A 54 -3.34 2.99 -4.69
C GLY A 54 -2.91 2.51 -3.30
N LEU A 55 -2.46 1.25 -3.19
CA LEU A 55 -2.00 0.65 -1.94
C LEU A 55 -0.86 1.43 -1.27
N ILE A 56 0.16 1.82 -2.05
CA ILE A 56 1.29 2.66 -1.62
C ILE A 56 0.79 3.98 -1.01
N ASN A 57 -0.17 4.65 -1.66
CA ASN A 57 -0.77 5.88 -1.13
C ASN A 57 -1.59 5.61 0.13
N GLY A 58 -2.29 4.48 0.24
CA GLY A 58 -3.00 4.10 1.46
C GLY A 58 -2.06 4.00 2.66
N ALA A 59 -0.92 3.31 2.51
CA ALA A 59 0.13 3.25 3.54
C ALA A 59 0.70 4.65 3.85
N THR A 60 1.00 5.44 2.81
CA THR A 60 1.54 6.80 2.95
C THR A 60 0.59 7.72 3.72
N ALA A 61 -0.72 7.64 3.44
CA ALA A 61 -1.74 8.41 4.15
C ALA A 61 -1.76 8.06 5.65
N LEU A 62 -1.69 6.77 6.00
CA LEU A 62 -1.62 6.33 7.39
C LEU A 62 -0.32 6.77 8.07
N ALA A 63 0.82 6.74 7.37
CA ALA A 63 2.07 7.29 7.89
C ALA A 63 1.96 8.80 8.17
N LEU A 64 1.33 9.56 7.28
CA LEU A 64 1.10 10.99 7.47
C LEU A 64 0.27 11.26 8.73
N PHE A 65 -0.79 10.49 8.96
CA PHE A 65 -1.64 10.64 10.13
C PHE A 65 -0.96 10.17 11.42
N HIS A 66 -0.60 8.90 11.51
CA HIS A 66 -0.14 8.29 12.77
C HIS A 66 1.26 8.72 13.18
N ILE A 67 2.18 8.87 12.21
CA ILE A 67 3.61 9.06 12.47
C ILE A 67 3.98 10.54 12.31
N LYS A 68 3.56 11.19 11.22
CA LYS A 68 3.94 12.58 10.93
C LYS A 68 2.98 13.61 11.53
N LYS A 69 1.82 13.21 12.06
CA LYS A 69 0.78 14.09 12.62
C LYS A 69 0.31 15.17 11.64
N LYS A 70 0.12 14.79 10.38
CA LYS A 70 -0.30 15.67 9.26
C LYS A 70 -1.66 15.23 8.69
N GLU A 71 -2.74 15.59 9.37
CA GLU A 71 -4.11 15.21 8.99
C GLU A 71 -4.52 15.69 7.59
N GLU A 72 -4.21 16.94 7.25
CA GLU A 72 -4.53 17.48 5.92
C GLU A 72 -3.74 16.78 4.80
N GLY A 73 -2.50 16.35 5.10
CA GLY A 73 -1.70 15.55 4.17
C GLY A 73 -2.31 14.16 3.99
N HIS A 74 -2.72 13.53 5.09
CA HIS A 74 -3.43 12.27 5.09
C HIS A 74 -4.67 12.32 4.18
N LYS A 75 -5.59 13.27 4.41
CA LYS A 75 -6.83 13.41 3.62
C LYS A 75 -6.54 13.49 2.12
N LYS A 76 -5.58 14.33 1.72
CA LYS A 76 -5.20 14.51 0.31
C LYS A 76 -4.64 13.24 -0.32
N VAL A 77 -3.80 12.51 0.40
CA VAL A 77 -3.17 11.28 -0.12
C VAL A 77 -4.16 10.10 -0.13
N TRP A 78 -5.06 10.03 0.85
CA TRP A 78 -6.10 8.99 0.92
C TRP A 78 -7.03 9.03 -0.30
N LEU A 79 -7.36 10.21 -0.82
CA LEU A 79 -8.13 10.35 -2.07
C LEU A 79 -7.46 9.65 -3.26
N ALA A 80 -6.12 9.56 -3.29
CA ALA A 80 -5.42 8.82 -4.33
C ALA A 80 -5.57 7.30 -4.16
N PHE A 81 -5.60 6.80 -2.92
CA PHE A 81 -5.95 5.40 -2.64
C PHE A 81 -7.36 5.10 -3.16
N GLU A 82 -8.36 5.90 -2.77
CA GLU A 82 -9.77 5.71 -3.14
C GLU A 82 -9.98 5.79 -4.66
N LYS A 83 -9.23 6.65 -5.35
CA LYS A 83 -9.28 6.78 -6.80
C LYS A 83 -8.83 5.52 -7.52
N TYR A 84 -7.77 4.87 -7.06
CA TYR A 84 -7.12 3.79 -7.81
C TYR A 84 -7.50 2.39 -7.35
N ILE A 85 -7.86 2.21 -6.08
CA ILE A 85 -8.16 0.88 -5.54
C ILE A 85 -9.34 0.15 -6.21
N PRO A 86 -10.38 0.83 -6.78
CA PRO A 86 -11.44 0.14 -7.51
C PRO A 86 -10.94 -0.62 -8.76
N LEU A 87 -9.80 -0.22 -9.33
CA LEU A 87 -9.20 -0.93 -10.47
C LEU A 87 -8.76 -2.35 -10.12
N LEU A 88 -8.66 -2.71 -8.82
CA LEU A 88 -8.35 -4.07 -8.39
C LEU A 88 -9.36 -5.09 -8.92
N GLU A 89 -10.62 -4.68 -9.11
CA GLU A 89 -11.64 -5.56 -9.69
C GLU A 89 -11.32 -5.94 -11.15
N GLU A 90 -10.66 -5.04 -11.89
CA GLU A 90 -10.45 -5.14 -13.34
C GLU A 90 -9.11 -5.79 -13.75
N VAL A 91 -8.19 -5.98 -12.80
CA VAL A 91 -6.86 -6.53 -13.07
C VAL A 91 -6.69 -7.93 -12.54
N ASP A 92 -5.82 -8.71 -13.20
CA ASP A 92 -5.44 -10.04 -12.75
C ASP A 92 -4.05 -10.03 -12.10
N PHE A 93 -3.98 -10.26 -10.80
CA PHE A 93 -2.73 -10.42 -10.07
C PHE A 93 -2.57 -11.89 -9.70
N GLU A 94 -1.33 -12.37 -9.71
CA GLU A 94 -1.01 -13.58 -8.97
C GLU A 94 -1.29 -13.33 -7.48
N GLU A 95 -1.92 -14.29 -6.80
CA GLU A 95 -2.35 -14.14 -5.40
C GLU A 95 -3.28 -12.91 -5.18
N LYS A 96 -4.22 -12.66 -6.11
CA LYS A 96 -5.14 -11.51 -6.09
C LYS A 96 -5.82 -11.28 -4.75
N GLU A 97 -6.15 -12.35 -4.02
CA GLU A 97 -6.74 -12.33 -2.68
C GLU A 97 -5.92 -11.53 -1.67
N LYS A 98 -4.59 -11.52 -1.77
CA LYS A 98 -3.70 -10.74 -0.88
C LYS A 98 -3.84 -9.24 -1.10
N TYR A 99 -4.06 -8.82 -2.35
CA TYR A 99 -4.31 -7.42 -2.66
C TYR A 99 -5.65 -6.94 -2.10
N TYR A 100 -6.67 -7.80 -2.08
CA TYR A 100 -7.92 -7.52 -1.37
C TYR A 100 -7.71 -7.45 0.14
N GLU A 101 -6.93 -8.36 0.72
CA GLU A 101 -6.59 -8.31 2.14
C GLU A 101 -5.92 -6.97 2.51
N ALA A 102 -4.93 -6.53 1.72
CA ALA A 102 -4.26 -5.25 1.90
C ALA A 102 -5.24 -4.07 1.81
N LYS A 103 -6.12 -4.07 0.79
CA LYS A 103 -7.20 -3.07 0.63
C LYS A 103 -8.08 -2.97 1.87
N GLU A 104 -8.64 -4.09 2.30
CA GLU A 104 -9.59 -4.13 3.42
C GLU A 104 -8.92 -3.72 4.73
N PHE A 105 -7.67 -4.12 4.94
CA PHE A 105 -6.93 -3.75 6.14
C PHE A 105 -6.63 -2.24 6.20
N LEU A 106 -6.21 -1.64 5.08
CA LEU A 106 -6.02 -0.19 4.99
C LEU A 106 -7.32 0.57 5.26
N ILE A 107 -8.44 0.15 4.66
CA ILE A 107 -9.76 0.76 4.89
C ILE A 107 -10.16 0.64 6.37
N LYS A 108 -9.93 -0.52 6.99
CA LYS A 108 -10.20 -0.73 8.41
C LYS A 108 -9.40 0.24 9.28
N LEU A 109 -8.10 0.38 9.03
CA LEU A 109 -7.24 1.32 9.76
C LEU A 109 -7.74 2.76 9.61
N ASN A 110 -8.07 3.17 8.38
CA ASN A 110 -8.56 4.52 8.09
C ASN A 110 -9.91 4.84 8.74
N LYS A 111 -10.76 3.84 9.02
CA LYS A 111 -12.03 4.02 9.73
C LYS A 111 -11.86 4.22 11.24
N MET A 112 -10.68 3.91 11.79
CA MET A 112 -10.40 4.03 13.22
C MET A 112 -9.75 5.37 13.61
N ILE A 113 -9.57 6.27 12.64
CA ILE A 113 -8.99 7.61 12.82
C ILE A 113 -10.03 8.68 12.49
#